data_AF-A0A0D3HBU3-F1
#
_entry.id   AF-A0A0D3HBU3-F1
#
_cell.length_a   1.000
_cell.length_b   1.000
_cell.length_c   1.000
_cell.angle_alpha   90.00
_cell.angle_beta   90.00
_cell.angle_gamma   90.00
#
_symmetry.space_group_name_H-M   'P 1'
#
loop_
_entity.id
_entity.type
_entity.pdbx_description
1 polymer ?
#
loop_
_entity_poly.entity_id
_entity_poly.type
_entity_poly.pdbx_seq_one_letter_code
_entity_poly.pdbx_strand_id
1 'polypeptide(L)'
;MPSSRAGPRHVVLVMLFFAAAVAARGADAASPVTTRPCGAAAAASFLCSRCATTVYPAVCYDSLLPYAGAFQDSRVRLARAAADVAAARLRDFSASLDELVHGSGDVGAVTTPPRVAAAVRDCVGTVSSAAGLARRSSAALGRLDAGAAAGGGGSRLARWEVSNAKTWLSAAMANLATCADGFADADSWSAAGIEEVVAGEAANVSKYTSNALALVNGIPLRLDDAGGQPTTSSSATAFLRARCATTLYPDICYDSLLPYASAFQTSHVKLAVAAADVAAAKLRAFSARINDLLVQGGAARVDAALKDCKSTISNAGDLARQPLVRLLPPVRRLPDAGAAAAGVSSRQARWHVSNVQTWLSAAITDEGTCTDGFEEAGEAAAGSPAGKEVAAGVARVKQHTSIALALVNGIPL
;
A
#
# COMPACT_ATOMS: atom_id res chain seq x y z
N MET A 1 15.09 -51.05 28.39
CA MET A 1 14.92 -49.77 27.66
C MET A 1 13.49 -49.28 27.91
N PRO A 2 13.24 -48.27 28.75
CA PRO A 2 11.89 -47.79 28.95
C PRO A 2 11.54 -46.79 27.83
N SER A 3 10.52 -47.13 27.04
CA SER A 3 9.83 -46.18 26.16
C SER A 3 9.14 -45.13 27.01
N SER A 4 9.74 -43.94 27.13
CA SER A 4 9.06 -42.80 27.73
C SER A 4 8.17 -42.15 26.67
N ARG A 5 6.90 -42.61 26.59
CA ARG A 5 5.86 -41.89 25.84
C ARG A 5 5.59 -40.58 26.60
N ALA A 6 6.10 -39.47 26.08
CA ALA A 6 5.63 -38.16 26.47
C ALA A 6 4.13 -38.07 26.14
N GLY A 7 3.30 -37.81 27.15
CA GLY A 7 1.86 -37.69 26.96
C GLY A 7 1.49 -36.39 26.22
N PRO A 8 0.31 -36.32 25.58
CA PRO A 8 -0.17 -35.14 24.84
C PRO A 8 -0.19 -33.85 25.68
N ARG A 9 -0.20 -33.98 27.02
CA ARG A 9 -0.18 -32.85 27.97
C ARG A 9 1.13 -32.06 27.97
N HIS A 10 2.26 -32.68 27.64
CA HIS A 10 3.57 -31.99 27.61
C HIS A 10 3.80 -31.22 26.30
N VAL A 11 3.30 -31.74 25.19
CA VAL A 11 3.31 -31.04 23.88
C VAL A 11 2.47 -29.77 23.95
N VAL A 12 1.29 -29.83 24.58
CA VAL A 12 0.43 -28.66 24.79
C VAL A 12 1.11 -27.60 25.67
N LEU A 13 1.94 -27.99 26.64
CA LEU A 13 2.60 -27.06 27.56
C LEU A 13 3.76 -26.29 26.91
N VAL A 14 4.56 -26.95 26.06
CA VAL A 14 5.61 -26.30 25.26
C VAL A 14 4.99 -25.39 24.20
N MET A 15 3.88 -25.80 23.57
CA MET A 15 3.14 -24.96 22.62
C MET A 15 2.49 -23.76 23.31
N LEU A 16 1.99 -23.91 24.54
CA LEU A 16 1.49 -22.79 25.35
C LEU A 16 2.61 -21.86 25.78
N PHE A 17 3.82 -22.36 26.07
CA PHE A 17 4.99 -21.53 26.37
C PHE A 17 5.52 -20.81 25.13
N PHE A 18 5.52 -21.46 23.95
CA PHE A 18 5.93 -20.85 22.68
C PHE A 18 4.91 -19.80 22.24
N ALA A 19 3.61 -20.14 22.29
CA ALA A 19 2.52 -19.19 22.06
C ALA A 19 2.50 -18.07 23.12
N ALA A 20 2.85 -18.33 24.39
CA ALA A 20 2.95 -17.31 25.42
C ALA A 20 4.22 -16.46 25.32
N ALA A 21 5.35 -16.98 24.85
CA ALA A 21 6.56 -16.19 24.58
C ALA A 21 6.38 -15.29 23.36
N VAL A 22 5.61 -15.76 22.36
CA VAL A 22 5.16 -14.98 21.20
C VAL A 22 4.08 -13.97 21.60
N ALA A 23 3.10 -14.35 22.43
CA ALA A 23 2.03 -13.46 22.90
C ALA A 23 2.48 -12.45 23.96
N ALA A 24 3.44 -12.79 24.83
CA ALA A 24 4.00 -11.86 25.83
C ALA A 24 4.86 -10.76 25.21
N ARG A 25 5.25 -10.90 23.93
CA ARG A 25 5.85 -9.83 23.13
C ARG A 25 4.83 -9.06 22.27
N GLY A 26 3.55 -9.42 22.36
CA GLY A 26 2.41 -8.82 21.65
C GLY A 26 1.21 -8.45 22.53
N ALA A 27 1.29 -8.59 23.85
CA ALA A 27 0.22 -8.26 24.78
C ALA A 27 0.43 -6.86 25.38
N ASP A 28 0.17 -5.83 24.58
CA ASP A 28 -0.51 -4.65 25.12
C ASP A 28 -2.01 -4.86 24.89
N ALA A 29 -2.77 -4.73 25.98
CA ALA A 29 -4.15 -5.16 26.10
C ALA A 29 -5.07 -4.64 24.98
N ALA A 30 -5.81 -5.55 24.35
CA ALA A 30 -6.96 -5.21 23.54
C ALA A 30 -8.02 -4.51 24.41
N SER A 31 -8.13 -3.18 24.25
CA SER A 31 -9.27 -2.39 24.72
C SER A 31 -10.28 -2.20 23.58
N PRO A 32 -11.58 -2.06 23.90
CA PRO A 32 -12.64 -2.06 22.89
C PRO A 32 -12.53 -0.87 21.94
N VAL A 33 -12.84 -1.15 20.66
CA VAL A 33 -12.92 -0.20 19.55
C VAL A 33 -13.76 1.01 19.97
N THR A 34 -13.07 2.10 20.26
CA THR A 34 -13.66 3.44 20.41
C THR A 34 -13.08 4.31 19.32
N THR A 35 -13.96 4.91 18.52
CA THR A 35 -13.59 5.92 17.53
C THR A 35 -12.97 7.15 18.18
N ARG A 36 -11.69 7.43 17.81
CA ARG A 36 -10.94 8.71 17.80
C ARG A 36 -10.45 9.29 19.17
N PRO A 37 -9.40 10.15 19.22
CA PRO A 37 -9.03 11.18 18.23
C PRO A 37 -7.54 11.26 17.80
N CYS A 38 -7.31 11.47 16.49
CA CYS A 38 -6.08 12.12 16.02
C CYS A 38 -6.06 13.56 16.55
N GLY A 39 -5.40 13.78 17.68
CA GLY A 39 -5.26 15.11 18.28
C GLY A 39 -4.01 15.22 19.13
N ALA A 40 -3.24 16.30 18.88
CA ALA A 40 -2.18 16.90 19.70
C ALA A 40 -0.75 16.28 19.69
N ALA A 41 -0.13 16.21 18.50
CA ALA A 41 1.29 16.53 18.26
C ALA A 41 1.55 16.54 16.75
N ALA A 42 2.34 17.47 16.21
CA ALA A 42 2.63 17.54 14.76
C ALA A 42 3.25 16.24 14.21
N ALA A 43 4.05 15.53 15.02
CA ALA A 43 4.61 14.23 14.67
C ALA A 43 3.55 13.10 14.65
N ALA A 44 2.54 13.16 15.52
CA ALA A 44 1.47 12.17 15.56
C ALA A 44 0.48 12.35 14.40
N SER A 45 0.14 13.59 14.03
CA SER A 45 -0.68 13.86 12.84
C SER A 45 0.05 13.52 11.55
N PHE A 46 1.35 13.83 11.47
CA PHE A 46 2.22 13.38 10.38
C PHE A 46 2.22 11.85 10.29
N LEU A 47 2.47 11.14 11.40
CA LEU A 47 2.45 9.68 11.42
C LEU A 47 1.11 9.10 10.95
N CYS A 48 -0.02 9.62 11.45
CA CYS A 48 -1.36 9.19 11.02
C CYS A 48 -1.54 9.33 9.50
N SER A 49 -1.21 10.48 8.93
CA SER A 49 -1.32 10.73 7.50
C SER A 49 -0.45 9.75 6.68
N ARG A 50 0.78 9.50 7.13
CA ARG A 50 1.70 8.61 6.40
C ARG A 50 1.27 7.14 6.51
N CYS A 51 0.86 6.68 7.69
CA CYS A 51 0.38 5.32 7.90
C CYS A 51 -0.93 5.03 7.17
N ALA A 52 -1.79 6.04 6.93
CA ALA A 52 -3.02 5.88 6.14
C ALA A 52 -2.76 5.44 4.68
N THR A 53 -1.55 5.65 4.16
CA THR A 53 -1.15 5.20 2.81
C THR A 53 -0.54 3.80 2.76
N THR A 54 -0.41 3.13 3.90
CA THR A 54 0.20 1.80 4.00
C THR A 54 -0.84 0.68 3.94
N VAL A 55 -0.39 -0.55 3.70
CA VAL A 55 -1.28 -1.73 3.64
C VAL A 55 -1.84 -2.09 5.01
N TYR A 56 -1.09 -1.85 6.09
CA TYR A 56 -1.51 -2.12 7.47
C TYR A 56 -1.43 -0.86 8.34
N PRO A 57 -2.38 0.10 8.23
CA PRO A 57 -2.30 1.40 8.88
C PRO A 57 -2.21 1.36 10.41
N ALA A 58 -2.96 0.47 11.08
CA ALA A 58 -2.92 0.33 12.53
C ALA A 58 -1.55 -0.16 13.00
N VAL A 59 -1.06 -1.26 12.41
CA VAL A 59 0.29 -1.79 12.69
C VAL A 59 1.36 -0.74 12.43
N CYS A 60 1.23 0.04 11.36
CA CYS A 60 2.15 1.15 11.05
C CYS A 60 2.15 2.19 12.17
N TYR A 61 0.97 2.64 12.61
CA TYR A 61 0.85 3.69 13.61
C TYR A 61 1.37 3.22 14.97
N ASP A 62 0.86 2.09 15.47
CA ASP A 62 1.16 1.59 16.82
C ASP A 62 2.66 1.27 16.97
N SER A 63 3.26 0.68 15.94
CA SER A 63 4.69 0.32 15.96
C SER A 63 5.65 1.51 15.82
N LEU A 64 5.18 2.64 15.28
CA LEU A 64 6.03 3.81 15.01
C LEU A 64 5.79 4.97 15.98
N LEU A 65 4.63 5.01 16.65
CA LEU A 65 4.31 6.05 17.62
C LEU A 65 5.38 6.23 18.72
N PRO A 66 5.99 5.17 19.28
CA PRO A 66 7.07 5.32 20.26
C PRO A 66 8.31 6.07 19.74
N TYR A 67 8.48 6.12 18.41
CA TYR A 67 9.62 6.76 17.74
C TYR A 67 9.29 8.17 17.21
N ALA A 68 8.10 8.70 17.50
CA ALA A 68 7.63 9.98 16.95
C ALA A 68 8.55 11.17 17.21
N GLY A 69 9.22 11.19 18.38
CA GLY A 69 10.21 12.23 18.69
C GLY A 69 11.47 12.16 17.79
N ALA A 70 11.85 10.97 17.33
CA ALA A 70 13.06 10.77 16.53
C ALA A 70 12.88 11.18 15.06
N PHE A 71 11.71 10.90 14.47
CA PHE A 71 11.46 11.22 13.06
C PHE A 71 10.74 12.56 12.82
N GLN A 72 9.98 13.07 13.80
CA GLN A 72 9.21 14.32 13.70
C GLN A 72 8.31 14.35 12.44
N ASP A 73 8.61 15.19 11.47
CA ASP A 73 7.90 15.35 10.19
C ASP A 73 8.73 14.88 8.97
N SER A 74 9.88 14.22 9.21
CA SER A 74 10.76 13.75 8.14
C SER A 74 10.31 12.39 7.59
N ARG A 75 10.07 12.38 6.27
CA ARG A 75 9.69 11.15 5.54
C ARG A 75 10.82 10.12 5.52
N VAL A 76 12.07 10.58 5.44
CA VAL A 76 13.26 9.72 5.42
C VAL A 76 13.49 9.11 6.80
N ARG A 77 13.46 9.93 7.87
CA ARG A 77 13.61 9.44 9.25
C ARG A 77 12.48 8.47 9.62
N LEU A 78 11.24 8.74 9.19
CA LEU A 78 10.11 7.84 9.41
C LEU A 78 10.31 6.50 8.70
N ALA A 79 10.68 6.52 7.41
CA ALA A 79 10.92 5.29 6.65
C ALA A 79 12.11 4.49 7.20
N ARG A 80 13.14 5.17 7.71
CA ARG A 80 14.27 4.56 8.42
C ARG A 80 13.81 3.87 9.69
N ALA A 81 13.04 4.56 10.54
CA ALA A 81 12.47 3.98 11.76
C ALA A 81 11.63 2.73 11.46
N ALA A 82 10.82 2.77 10.39
CA ALA A 82 10.05 1.60 9.95
C ALA A 82 10.93 0.44 9.48
N ALA A 83 12.02 0.70 8.76
CA ALA A 83 12.97 -0.32 8.36
C ALA A 83 13.74 -0.91 9.55
N ASP A 84 14.06 -0.10 10.57
CA ASP A 84 14.66 -0.56 11.82
C ASP A 84 13.70 -1.46 12.63
N VAL A 85 12.43 -1.06 12.76
CA VAL A 85 11.38 -1.87 13.41
C VAL A 85 11.18 -3.20 12.67
N ALA A 86 11.06 -3.17 11.34
CA ALA A 86 10.92 -4.38 10.54
C ALA A 86 12.12 -5.32 10.75
N ALA A 87 13.34 -4.78 10.75
CA ALA A 87 14.54 -5.57 11.00
C ALA A 87 14.64 -6.12 12.42
N ALA A 88 14.12 -5.42 13.43
CA ALA A 88 14.06 -5.94 14.80
C ALA A 88 13.10 -7.14 14.87
N ARG A 89 11.88 -7.00 14.34
CA ARG A 89 10.88 -8.08 14.31
C ARG A 89 11.37 -9.31 13.54
N LEU A 90 12.05 -9.11 12.41
CA LEU A 90 12.68 -10.19 11.65
C LEU A 90 13.77 -10.93 12.44
N ARG A 91 14.57 -10.22 13.23
CA ARG A 91 15.58 -10.88 14.09
C ARG A 91 14.95 -11.65 15.23
N ASP A 92 13.95 -11.08 15.89
CA ASP A 92 13.23 -11.73 16.98
C ASP A 92 12.58 -13.03 16.50
N PHE A 93 11.99 -13.00 15.29
CA PHE A 93 11.45 -14.18 14.65
C PHE A 93 12.54 -15.22 14.32
N SER A 94 13.65 -14.79 13.70
CA SER A 94 14.79 -15.68 13.42
C SER A 94 15.35 -16.32 14.68
N ALA A 95 15.44 -15.59 15.79
CA ALA A 95 15.94 -16.11 17.06
C ALA A 95 14.98 -17.11 17.68
N SER A 96 13.67 -16.85 17.58
CA SER A 96 12.62 -17.77 18.08
C SER A 96 12.65 -19.09 17.30
N LEU A 97 12.87 -19.03 15.99
CA LEU A 97 13.03 -20.22 15.14
C LEU A 97 14.36 -20.96 15.43
N ASP A 98 15.44 -20.22 15.71
CA ASP A 98 16.72 -20.81 16.09
C ASP A 98 16.64 -21.54 17.42
N GLU A 99 15.94 -20.95 18.41
CA GLU A 99 15.64 -21.58 19.71
C GLU A 99 14.76 -22.83 19.54
N LEU A 100 13.84 -22.84 18.57
CA LEU A 100 13.06 -24.04 18.24
C LEU A 100 13.91 -25.20 17.70
N VAL A 101 15.04 -24.90 17.05
CA VAL A 101 15.97 -25.90 16.48
C VAL A 101 17.06 -26.31 17.47
N HIS A 102 17.57 -25.36 18.26
CA HIS A 102 18.77 -25.52 19.10
C HIS A 102 18.48 -25.45 20.61
N GLY A 103 17.24 -25.18 21.01
CA GLY A 103 16.80 -25.10 22.40
C GLY A 103 17.17 -26.34 23.19
N SER A 104 18.00 -26.13 24.22
CA SER A 104 18.60 -27.17 25.02
C SER A 104 17.67 -27.62 26.15
N GLY A 105 17.26 -28.89 26.12
CA GLY A 105 17.75 -29.83 27.12
C GLY A 105 17.07 -29.96 28.50
N ASP A 106 16.10 -29.13 28.90
CA ASP A 106 15.58 -29.23 30.30
C ASP A 106 14.06 -29.44 30.47
N VAL A 107 13.30 -29.57 29.38
CA VAL A 107 11.91 -30.06 29.44
C VAL A 107 11.68 -31.04 28.31
N GLY A 108 11.54 -32.32 28.65
CA GLY A 108 11.18 -33.48 27.81
C GLY A 108 11.20 -33.24 26.29
N ALA A 109 12.33 -33.58 25.66
CA ALA A 109 12.58 -33.41 24.23
C ALA A 109 11.40 -33.86 23.36
N VAL A 110 10.67 -32.90 22.80
CA VAL A 110 9.90 -33.10 21.58
C VAL A 110 10.92 -33.20 20.45
N THR A 111 11.17 -34.40 19.95
CA THR A 111 12.02 -34.59 18.77
C THR A 111 11.27 -34.06 17.55
N THR A 112 11.55 -32.82 17.16
CA THR A 112 11.11 -32.27 15.87
C THR A 112 11.59 -33.20 14.75
N PRO A 113 10.71 -33.68 13.86
CA PRO A 113 11.13 -34.58 12.79
C PRO A 113 12.28 -33.96 11.97
N PRO A 114 13.29 -34.74 11.52
CA PRO A 114 14.45 -34.19 10.82
C PRO A 114 14.11 -33.30 9.61
N ARG A 115 13.00 -33.60 8.91
CA ARG A 115 12.48 -32.79 7.80
C ARG A 115 11.97 -31.42 8.26
N VAL A 116 11.20 -31.39 9.36
CA VAL A 116 10.69 -30.16 9.97
C VAL A 116 11.86 -29.32 10.50
N ALA A 117 12.84 -29.95 11.17
CA ALA A 117 14.04 -29.26 11.65
C ALA A 117 14.88 -28.67 10.51
N ALA A 118 14.93 -29.34 9.34
CA ALA A 118 15.59 -28.80 8.16
C ALA A 118 14.85 -27.57 7.60
N ALA A 119 13.54 -27.64 7.44
CA ALA A 119 12.73 -26.51 6.96
C ALA A 119 12.76 -25.32 7.93
N VAL A 120 12.76 -25.56 9.25
CA VAL A 120 12.93 -24.48 10.23
C VAL A 120 14.31 -23.85 10.10
N ARG A 121 15.40 -24.62 9.90
CA ARG A 121 16.73 -24.04 9.62
C ARG A 121 16.78 -23.23 8.33
N ASP A 122 16.12 -23.69 7.28
CA ASP A 122 16.01 -22.96 6.02
C ASP A 122 15.22 -21.66 6.21
N CYS A 123 14.14 -21.70 7.00
CA CYS A 123 13.41 -20.51 7.40
C CYS A 123 14.27 -19.56 8.25
N VAL A 124 15.05 -20.03 9.22
CA VAL A 124 16.02 -19.19 9.98
C VAL A 124 16.95 -18.46 9.02
N GLY A 125 17.51 -19.17 8.03
CA GLY A 125 18.42 -18.58 7.03
C GLY A 125 17.76 -17.49 6.18
N THR A 126 16.54 -17.74 5.69
CA THR A 126 15.79 -16.78 4.87
C THR A 126 15.32 -15.56 5.67
N VAL A 127 14.81 -15.77 6.89
CA VAL A 127 14.36 -14.69 7.81
C VAL A 127 15.55 -13.84 8.29
N SER A 128 16.68 -14.46 8.64
CA SER A 128 17.92 -13.75 8.99
C SER A 128 18.43 -12.90 7.81
N SER A 129 18.38 -13.44 6.60
CA SER A 129 18.70 -12.69 5.38
C SER A 129 17.74 -11.51 5.17
N ALA A 130 16.44 -11.69 5.39
CA ALA A 130 15.44 -10.63 5.35
C ALA A 130 15.75 -9.52 6.38
N ALA A 131 16.13 -9.89 7.61
CA ALA A 131 16.53 -8.94 8.65
C ALA A 131 17.74 -8.11 8.23
N GLY A 132 18.74 -8.77 7.61
CA GLY A 132 19.92 -8.13 7.05
C GLY A 132 19.58 -7.13 5.94
N LEU A 133 18.66 -7.49 5.05
CA LEU A 133 18.18 -6.62 3.97
C LEU A 133 17.42 -5.40 4.51
N ALA A 134 16.50 -5.58 5.46
CA ALA A 134 15.79 -4.47 6.11
C ALA A 134 16.76 -3.50 6.82
N ARG A 135 17.82 -4.02 7.43
CA ARG A 135 18.91 -3.20 8.01
C ARG A 135 19.73 -2.45 6.98
N ARG A 136 20.03 -3.07 5.85
CA ARG A 136 20.70 -2.36 4.74
C ARG A 136 19.82 -1.21 4.26
N SER A 137 18.50 -1.39 4.17
CA SER A 137 17.56 -0.33 3.85
C SER A 137 17.59 0.81 4.86
N SER A 138 17.54 0.52 6.16
CA SER A 138 17.71 1.54 7.20
C SER A 138 19.05 2.29 7.07
N ALA A 139 20.15 1.57 6.85
CA ALA A 139 21.47 2.18 6.69
C ALA A 139 21.55 3.09 5.45
N ALA A 140 20.95 2.70 4.33
CA ALA A 140 20.84 3.54 3.14
C ALA A 140 20.07 4.83 3.40
N LEU A 141 18.91 4.72 4.06
CA LEU A 141 18.12 5.89 4.44
C LEU A 141 18.86 6.79 5.43
N GLY A 142 19.63 6.20 6.35
CA GLY A 142 20.46 6.95 7.30
C GLY A 142 21.60 7.72 6.66
N ARG A 143 22.15 7.24 5.53
CA ARG A 143 23.14 8.00 4.75
C ARG A 143 22.56 9.28 4.13
N LEU A 144 21.25 9.34 3.94
CA LEU A 144 20.57 10.55 3.45
C LEU A 144 20.43 11.61 4.54
N ASP A 145 20.13 11.20 5.76
CA ASP A 145 20.10 12.12 6.91
C ASP A 145 21.51 12.67 7.21
N ALA A 146 22.53 11.81 7.15
CA ALA A 146 23.93 12.23 7.38
C ALA A 146 24.48 13.10 6.22
N GLY A 147 24.15 12.79 4.98
CA GLY A 147 24.56 13.57 3.80
C GLY A 147 23.86 14.93 3.70
N ALA A 148 22.62 15.05 4.21
CA ALA A 148 21.92 16.32 4.36
C ALA A 148 22.56 17.19 5.46
N ALA A 149 23.02 16.60 6.57
CA ALA A 149 23.72 17.30 7.64
C ALA A 149 25.14 17.77 7.24
N ALA A 150 25.80 17.05 6.32
CA ALA A 150 27.14 17.38 5.83
C ALA A 150 27.16 18.31 4.61
N GLY A 151 26.01 18.84 4.17
CA GLY A 151 25.91 19.78 3.03
C GLY A 151 26.26 19.19 1.66
N GLY A 152 26.41 17.86 1.53
CA GLY A 152 27.00 17.19 0.36
C GLY A 152 26.15 16.12 -0.33
N GLY A 153 24.89 15.93 0.05
CA GLY A 153 24.02 14.90 -0.53
C GLY A 153 23.39 15.29 -1.88
N GLY A 154 24.09 15.06 -2.99
CA GLY A 154 23.52 15.26 -4.33
C GLY A 154 22.26 14.41 -4.58
N SER A 155 21.27 14.95 -5.29
CA SER A 155 19.96 14.32 -5.59
C SER A 155 20.06 12.90 -6.20
N ARG A 156 21.18 12.59 -6.87
CA ARG A 156 21.50 11.27 -7.43
C ARG A 156 21.78 10.23 -6.35
N LEU A 157 22.52 10.59 -5.30
CA LEU A 157 22.79 9.72 -4.16
C LEU A 157 21.48 9.44 -3.40
N ALA A 158 20.65 10.46 -3.19
CA ALA A 158 19.32 10.30 -2.59
C ALA A 158 18.46 9.27 -3.33
N ARG A 159 18.43 9.36 -4.66
CA ARG A 159 17.70 8.40 -5.50
C ARG A 159 18.28 6.99 -5.43
N TRP A 160 19.59 6.87 -5.48
CA TRP A 160 20.29 5.60 -5.37
C TRP A 160 19.98 4.89 -4.06
N GLU A 161 20.08 5.59 -2.93
CA GLU A 161 19.86 5.00 -1.62
C GLU A 161 18.40 4.63 -1.37
N VAL A 162 17.45 5.47 -1.80
CA VAL A 162 16.02 5.10 -1.73
C VAL A 162 15.72 3.92 -2.65
N SER A 163 16.30 3.85 -3.85
CA SER A 163 16.14 2.70 -4.75
C SER A 163 16.67 1.40 -4.12
N ASN A 164 17.87 1.45 -3.53
CA ASN A 164 18.43 0.31 -2.82
C ASN A 164 17.55 -0.14 -1.66
N ALA A 165 17.05 0.82 -0.86
CA ALA A 165 16.15 0.53 0.25
C ALA A 165 14.86 -0.17 -0.21
N LYS A 166 14.28 0.25 -1.35
CA LYS A 166 13.12 -0.43 -1.96
C LYS A 166 13.46 -1.85 -2.37
N THR A 167 14.54 -2.04 -3.11
CA THR A 167 14.97 -3.36 -3.59
C THR A 167 15.18 -4.33 -2.44
N TRP A 168 15.89 -3.91 -1.39
CA TRP A 168 16.17 -4.76 -0.26
C TRP A 168 14.92 -5.07 0.58
N LEU A 169 14.00 -4.12 0.77
CA LEU A 169 12.73 -4.40 1.47
C LEU A 169 11.82 -5.34 0.67
N SER A 170 11.77 -5.20 -0.66
CA SER A 170 11.05 -6.15 -1.52
C SER A 170 11.66 -7.55 -1.45
N ALA A 171 12.99 -7.65 -1.47
CA ALA A 171 13.69 -8.93 -1.30
C ALA A 171 13.48 -9.52 0.11
N ALA A 172 13.39 -8.69 1.15
CA ALA A 172 13.06 -9.14 2.49
C ALA A 172 11.64 -9.74 2.57
N MET A 173 10.65 -9.16 1.87
CA MET A 173 9.32 -9.77 1.77
C MET A 173 9.33 -11.07 0.98
N ALA A 174 10.11 -11.16 -0.10
CA ALA A 174 10.26 -12.41 -0.84
C ALA A 174 10.86 -13.54 0.02
N ASN A 175 11.89 -13.24 0.82
CA ASN A 175 12.47 -14.20 1.75
C ASN A 175 11.48 -14.65 2.84
N LEU A 176 10.62 -13.75 3.33
CA LEU A 176 9.55 -14.11 4.26
C LEU A 176 8.52 -15.04 3.62
N ALA A 177 8.15 -14.79 2.36
CA ALA A 177 7.28 -15.68 1.59
C ALA A 177 7.94 -17.06 1.39
N THR A 178 9.22 -17.11 1.03
CA THR A 178 9.97 -18.37 0.90
C THR A 178 10.02 -19.16 2.20
N CYS A 179 10.18 -18.50 3.36
CA CYS A 179 10.05 -19.20 4.64
C CYS A 179 8.65 -19.83 4.78
N ALA A 180 7.58 -19.06 4.57
CA ALA A 180 6.22 -19.57 4.72
C ALA A 180 5.89 -20.70 3.74
N ASP A 181 6.27 -20.55 2.47
CA ASP A 181 6.06 -21.55 1.40
C ASP A 181 6.83 -22.84 1.69
N GLY A 182 7.96 -22.76 2.39
CA GLY A 182 8.76 -23.91 2.81
C GLY A 182 8.02 -24.89 3.74
N PHE A 183 6.83 -24.51 4.22
CA PHE A 183 5.98 -25.36 5.04
C PHE A 183 4.69 -25.81 4.33
N ALA A 184 4.34 -25.29 3.14
CA ALA A 184 3.02 -25.47 2.51
C ALA A 184 2.71 -26.90 2.00
N ASP A 185 3.67 -27.84 2.00
CA ASP A 185 3.46 -29.25 1.65
C ASP A 185 2.95 -30.06 2.88
N ALA A 186 1.70 -29.78 3.26
CA ALA A 186 1.04 -30.27 4.47
C ALA A 186 0.74 -31.80 4.51
N ASP A 187 0.82 -32.51 3.38
CA ASP A 187 0.39 -33.92 3.27
C ASP A 187 1.33 -34.94 3.96
N SER A 188 2.45 -34.50 4.55
CA SER A 188 3.36 -35.40 5.31
C SER A 188 3.71 -34.95 6.74
N TRP A 189 3.05 -33.92 7.26
CA TRP A 189 3.49 -33.18 8.46
C TRP A 189 2.45 -33.23 9.59
N SER A 190 1.93 -34.41 9.91
CA SER A 190 0.93 -34.60 10.99
C SER A 190 1.50 -34.55 12.42
N ALA A 191 2.54 -33.75 12.66
CA ALA A 191 3.11 -33.59 14.00
C ALA A 191 3.23 -32.11 14.39
N ALA A 192 2.23 -31.64 15.13
CA ALA A 192 2.30 -30.54 16.11
C ALA A 192 2.04 -29.08 15.66
N GLY A 193 1.51 -28.78 14.47
CA GLY A 193 1.01 -27.42 14.17
C GLY A 193 2.08 -26.31 14.11
N ILE A 194 3.35 -26.71 14.03
CA ILE A 194 4.51 -25.79 13.91
C ILE A 194 4.40 -24.96 12.62
N GLU A 195 3.90 -25.55 11.53
CA GLU A 195 3.66 -24.86 10.26
C GLU A 195 2.72 -23.66 10.42
N GLU A 196 1.57 -23.84 11.07
CA GLU A 196 0.59 -22.76 11.27
C GLU A 196 1.16 -21.62 12.13
N VAL A 197 1.96 -21.97 13.14
CA VAL A 197 2.66 -20.99 13.99
C VAL A 197 3.71 -20.21 13.20
N VAL A 198 4.55 -20.91 12.42
CA VAL A 198 5.62 -20.28 11.62
C VAL A 198 5.05 -19.45 10.48
N ALA A 199 4.05 -19.94 9.76
CA ALA A 199 3.36 -19.22 8.71
C ALA A 199 2.60 -18.00 9.26
N GLY A 200 1.92 -18.17 10.40
CA GLY A 200 1.23 -17.09 11.09
C GLY A 200 2.18 -15.96 11.51
N GLU A 201 3.34 -16.31 12.10
CA GLU A 201 4.33 -15.32 12.50
C GLU A 201 5.05 -14.69 11.30
N ALA A 202 5.35 -15.47 10.24
CA ALA A 202 5.89 -14.94 8.99
C ALA A 202 4.92 -13.92 8.35
N ALA A 203 3.61 -14.21 8.35
CA ALA A 203 2.58 -13.27 7.89
C ALA A 203 2.47 -12.04 8.79
N ASN A 204 2.64 -12.20 10.10
CA ASN A 204 2.66 -11.09 11.06
C ASN A 204 3.86 -10.15 10.83
N VAL A 205 5.07 -10.70 10.75
CA VAL A 205 6.31 -9.95 10.51
C VAL A 205 6.30 -9.27 9.13
N SER A 206 5.67 -9.89 8.12
CA SER A 206 5.49 -9.31 6.79
C SER A 206 4.75 -7.97 6.79
N LYS A 207 3.85 -7.73 7.75
CA LYS A 207 3.11 -6.47 7.88
C LYS A 207 4.06 -5.29 8.12
N TYR A 208 5.06 -5.48 8.99
CA TYR A 208 6.06 -4.45 9.29
C TYR A 208 6.94 -4.14 8.09
N THR A 209 7.43 -5.17 7.40
CA THR A 209 8.25 -5.02 6.18
C THR A 209 7.46 -4.35 5.04
N SER A 210 6.19 -4.72 4.87
CA SER A 210 5.28 -4.11 3.89
C SER A 210 5.03 -2.63 4.17
N ASN A 211 4.76 -2.27 5.42
CA ASN A 211 4.59 -0.88 5.83
C ASN A 211 5.89 -0.07 5.64
N ALA A 212 7.05 -0.62 5.99
CA ALA A 212 8.35 0.01 5.74
C ALA A 212 8.57 0.27 4.24
N LEU A 213 8.27 -0.71 3.37
CA LEU A 213 8.36 -0.54 1.92
C LEU A 213 7.42 0.54 1.40
N ALA A 214 6.17 0.58 1.89
CA ALA A 214 5.20 1.62 1.54
C ALA A 214 5.69 3.02 1.94
N LEU A 215 6.27 3.17 3.13
CA LEU A 215 6.83 4.44 3.60
C LEU A 215 8.05 4.88 2.77
N VAL A 216 8.94 3.96 2.39
CA VAL A 216 10.06 4.21 1.47
C VAL A 216 9.56 4.61 0.08
N ASN A 217 8.50 3.97 -0.41
CA ASN A 217 7.85 4.34 -1.67
C ASN A 217 7.25 5.75 -1.63
N GLY A 218 6.79 6.19 -0.47
CA GLY A 218 6.30 7.54 -0.23
C GLY A 218 7.37 8.61 0.02
N ILE A 219 8.68 8.32 -0.15
CA ILE A 219 9.74 9.33 -0.06
C ILE A 219 9.80 10.14 -1.37
N PRO A 220 9.56 11.47 -1.32
CA PRO A 220 9.71 12.33 -2.49
C PRO A 220 11.20 12.56 -2.76
N LEU A 221 11.69 12.00 -3.86
CA LEU A 221 13.05 12.23 -4.33
C LEU A 221 13.07 13.50 -5.20
N ARG A 222 13.50 14.64 -4.64
CA ARG A 222 13.73 15.86 -5.42
C ARG A 222 14.92 15.65 -6.36
N LEU A 223 14.74 15.99 -7.64
CA LEU A 223 15.80 16.24 -8.61
C LEU A 223 16.05 17.75 -8.58
N ASP A 224 17.09 18.22 -7.90
CA ASP A 224 17.57 19.59 -8.10
C ASP A 224 19.10 19.53 -8.32
N ASP A 225 19.53 19.95 -9.53
CA ASP A 225 20.89 20.42 -9.84
C ASP A 225 20.97 21.92 -9.48
N ALA A 226 22.16 22.38 -9.11
CA ALA A 226 22.42 23.71 -8.55
C ALA A 226 22.18 24.88 -9.53
N GLY A 227 21.71 26.01 -9.01
CA GLY A 227 21.67 27.32 -9.68
C GLY A 227 20.27 27.93 -9.72
N GLY A 228 20.11 29.13 -9.14
CA GLY A 228 18.82 29.79 -8.93
C GLY A 228 17.96 29.99 -10.18
N GLN A 229 16.79 29.34 -10.17
CA GLN A 229 15.55 29.62 -10.91
C GLN A 229 14.48 28.71 -10.26
N PRO A 230 13.18 29.07 -10.13
CA PRO A 230 12.19 28.19 -9.50
C PRO A 230 12.17 26.84 -10.23
N THR A 231 12.57 25.75 -9.57
CA THR A 231 12.70 24.46 -10.25
C THR A 231 11.32 23.97 -10.69
N THR A 232 11.28 23.30 -11.84
CA THR A 232 10.06 22.80 -12.51
C THR A 232 9.19 21.92 -11.60
N SER A 233 9.76 21.28 -10.57
CA SER A 233 9.03 20.55 -9.53
C SER A 233 8.27 21.46 -8.54
N SER A 234 8.83 22.63 -8.19
CA SER A 234 8.14 23.65 -7.39
C SER A 234 6.99 24.29 -8.18
N SER A 235 7.18 24.54 -9.48
CA SER A 235 6.12 25.06 -10.33
C SER A 235 5.04 24.01 -10.60
N ALA A 236 5.39 22.74 -10.79
CA ALA A 236 4.42 21.63 -10.94
C ALA A 236 3.58 21.40 -9.68
N THR A 237 4.17 21.51 -8.49
CA THR A 237 3.43 21.35 -7.22
C THR A 237 2.57 22.56 -6.88
N ALA A 238 3.04 23.78 -7.17
CA ALA A 238 2.23 24.98 -7.07
C ALA A 238 1.07 24.98 -8.09
N PHE A 239 1.36 24.56 -9.32
CA PHE A 239 0.38 24.32 -10.37
C PHE A 239 -0.66 23.31 -9.90
N LEU A 240 -0.25 22.12 -9.45
CA LEU A 240 -1.16 21.10 -8.94
C LEU A 240 -2.05 21.64 -7.82
N ARG A 241 -1.47 22.35 -6.84
CA ARG A 241 -2.24 22.95 -5.74
C ARG A 241 -3.30 23.92 -6.23
N ALA A 242 -2.93 24.82 -7.16
CA ALA A 242 -3.86 25.76 -7.77
C ALA A 242 -4.97 25.04 -8.56
N ARG A 243 -4.63 23.99 -9.31
CA ARG A 243 -5.60 23.21 -10.10
C ARG A 243 -6.54 22.38 -9.22
N CYS A 244 -6.05 21.81 -8.12
CA CYS A 244 -6.86 21.04 -7.20
C CYS A 244 -7.80 21.92 -6.35
N ALA A 245 -7.42 23.17 -6.08
CA ALA A 245 -8.26 24.13 -5.35
C ALA A 245 -9.59 24.44 -6.05
N THR A 246 -9.68 24.23 -7.37
CA THR A 246 -10.93 24.42 -8.14
C THR A 246 -11.77 23.15 -8.25
N THR A 247 -11.38 22.05 -7.59
CA THR A 247 -12.11 20.78 -7.60
C THR A 247 -12.99 20.65 -6.36
N LEU A 248 -14.03 19.80 -6.42
CA LEU A 248 -14.89 19.50 -5.26
C LEU A 248 -14.14 18.78 -4.13
N TYR A 249 -13.01 18.13 -4.45
CA TYR A 249 -12.21 17.35 -3.51
C TYR A 249 -10.73 17.76 -3.55
N PRO A 250 -10.37 18.96 -3.04
CA PRO A 250 -9.02 19.53 -3.20
C PRO A 250 -7.91 18.67 -2.59
N ASP A 251 -8.12 18.15 -1.39
CA ASP A 251 -7.11 17.35 -0.69
C ASP A 251 -6.88 16.00 -1.38
N ILE A 252 -7.98 15.33 -1.76
CA ILE A 252 -7.93 14.06 -2.49
C ILE A 252 -7.28 14.26 -3.86
N CYS A 253 -7.60 15.36 -4.55
CA CYS A 253 -6.96 15.73 -5.81
C CYS A 253 -5.45 15.90 -5.63
N TYR A 254 -5.03 16.68 -4.64
CA TYR A 254 -3.62 16.95 -4.43
C TYR A 254 -2.84 15.69 -4.05
N ASP A 255 -3.32 14.94 -3.06
CA ASP A 255 -2.62 13.76 -2.55
C ASP A 255 -2.54 12.64 -3.58
N SER A 256 -3.62 12.46 -4.38
CA SER A 256 -3.63 11.41 -5.40
C SER A 256 -2.77 11.73 -6.62
N LEU A 257 -2.52 13.02 -6.92
CA LEU A 257 -1.80 13.45 -8.12
C LEU A 257 -0.37 13.92 -7.86
N LEU A 258 -0.03 14.29 -6.62
CA LEU A 258 1.33 14.70 -6.24
C LEU A 258 2.41 13.69 -6.67
N PRO A 259 2.22 12.36 -6.56
CA PRO A 259 3.21 11.38 -7.01
C PRO A 259 3.52 11.47 -8.52
N TYR A 260 2.63 12.06 -9.32
CA TYR A 260 2.73 12.19 -10.77
C TYR A 260 3.20 13.58 -11.22
N ALA A 261 3.53 14.49 -10.30
CA ALA A 261 3.87 15.88 -10.59
C ALA A 261 5.03 16.05 -11.58
N SER A 262 6.02 15.16 -11.54
CA SER A 262 7.13 15.16 -12.51
C SER A 262 6.70 14.75 -13.92
N ALA A 263 5.64 13.96 -14.07
CA ALA A 263 5.14 13.51 -15.37
C ALA A 263 4.31 14.58 -16.06
N PHE A 264 3.46 15.31 -15.32
CA PHE A 264 2.62 16.34 -15.90
C PHE A 264 3.20 17.76 -15.88
N GLN A 265 4.17 18.04 -14.99
CA GLN A 265 4.78 19.36 -14.84
C GLN A 265 3.73 20.46 -14.65
N THR A 266 3.63 21.44 -15.55
CA THR A 266 2.60 22.49 -15.55
C THR A 266 1.60 22.35 -16.70
N SER A 267 1.50 21.15 -17.28
CA SER A 267 0.60 20.88 -18.41
C SER A 267 -0.78 20.48 -17.93
N HIS A 268 -1.79 21.27 -18.29
CA HIS A 268 -3.20 20.99 -18.01
C HIS A 268 -3.65 19.65 -18.60
N VAL A 269 -3.19 19.34 -19.81
CA VAL A 269 -3.58 18.10 -20.49
C VAL A 269 -2.92 16.89 -19.86
N LYS A 270 -1.61 16.93 -19.57
CA LYS A 270 -0.93 15.81 -18.89
C LYS A 270 -1.48 15.59 -17.48
N LEU A 271 -1.86 16.66 -16.78
CA LEU A 271 -2.50 16.58 -15.46
C LEU A 271 -3.87 15.90 -15.54
N ALA A 272 -4.72 16.32 -16.48
CA ALA A 272 -6.03 15.71 -16.71
C ALA A 272 -5.92 14.22 -17.10
N VAL A 273 -4.92 13.86 -17.91
CA VAL A 273 -4.62 12.47 -18.27
C VAL A 273 -4.20 11.66 -17.04
N ALA A 274 -3.29 12.19 -16.21
CA ALA A 274 -2.88 11.52 -14.97
C ALA A 274 -4.06 11.30 -14.01
N ALA A 275 -4.98 12.27 -13.91
CA ALA A 275 -6.19 12.12 -13.10
C ALA A 275 -7.15 11.06 -13.64
N ALA A 276 -7.34 10.99 -14.96
CA ALA A 276 -8.13 9.94 -15.59
C ALA A 276 -7.50 8.54 -15.38
N ASP A 277 -6.16 8.43 -15.43
CA ASP A 277 -5.42 7.20 -15.11
C ASP A 277 -5.68 6.74 -13.66
N VAL A 278 -5.57 7.67 -12.71
CA VAL A 278 -5.83 7.38 -11.29
C VAL A 278 -7.27 6.94 -11.09
N ALA A 279 -8.25 7.64 -11.66
CA ALA A 279 -9.66 7.27 -11.58
C ALA A 279 -9.89 5.85 -12.14
N ALA A 280 -9.33 5.56 -13.32
CA ALA A 280 -9.47 4.27 -13.96
C ALA A 280 -8.78 3.12 -13.19
N ALA A 281 -7.67 3.41 -12.51
CA ALA A 281 -7.00 2.44 -11.63
C ALA A 281 -7.84 2.15 -10.37
N LYS A 282 -8.45 3.18 -9.77
CA LYS A 282 -9.34 3.04 -8.60
C LYS A 282 -10.61 2.25 -8.94
N LEU A 283 -11.20 2.50 -10.10
CA LEU A 283 -12.35 1.74 -10.62
C LEU A 283 -12.03 0.27 -10.84
N ARG A 284 -10.85 -0.06 -11.39
CA ARG A 284 -10.42 -1.46 -11.53
C ARG A 284 -10.19 -2.16 -10.20
N ALA A 285 -9.53 -1.48 -9.26
CA ALA A 285 -9.33 -2.01 -7.92
C ALA A 285 -10.67 -2.26 -7.21
N PHE A 286 -11.65 -1.37 -7.41
CA PHE A 286 -12.98 -1.55 -6.84
C PHE A 286 -13.77 -2.68 -7.52
N SER A 287 -13.71 -2.81 -8.85
CA SER A 287 -14.30 -3.96 -9.58
C SER A 287 -13.72 -5.29 -9.09
N ALA A 288 -12.41 -5.36 -8.84
CA ALA A 288 -11.76 -6.53 -8.24
C ALA A 288 -12.31 -6.81 -6.83
N ARG A 289 -12.47 -5.78 -6.00
CA ARG A 289 -13.06 -5.95 -4.66
C ARG A 289 -14.50 -6.44 -4.71
N ILE A 290 -15.32 -5.95 -5.63
CA ILE A 290 -16.69 -6.45 -5.84
C ILE A 290 -16.66 -7.93 -6.26
N ASN A 291 -15.68 -8.33 -7.07
CA ASN A 291 -15.46 -9.74 -7.41
C ASN A 291 -15.12 -10.59 -6.18
N ASP A 292 -14.31 -10.08 -5.26
CA ASP A 292 -14.01 -10.81 -4.02
C ASP A 292 -15.26 -11.00 -3.16
N LEU A 293 -16.13 -9.99 -3.08
CA LEU A 293 -17.44 -10.11 -2.41
C LEU A 293 -18.34 -11.16 -3.07
N LEU A 294 -18.32 -11.25 -4.41
CA LEU A 294 -19.04 -12.29 -5.15
C LEU A 294 -18.52 -13.71 -4.86
N VAL A 295 -17.21 -13.86 -4.68
CA VAL A 295 -16.59 -15.15 -4.36
C VAL A 295 -16.89 -15.58 -2.92
N GLN A 296 -17.00 -14.63 -1.99
CA GLN A 296 -17.41 -14.91 -0.62
C GLN A 296 -18.84 -15.45 -0.54
N GLY A 297 -19.68 -15.07 -1.50
CA GLY A 297 -21.06 -15.52 -1.64
C GLY A 297 -22.00 -14.87 -0.64
N GLY A 298 -23.26 -14.72 -1.03
CA GLY A 298 -24.27 -14.07 -0.21
C GLY A 298 -25.68 -14.52 -0.55
N ALA A 299 -26.65 -13.75 -0.09
CA ALA A 299 -28.04 -13.95 -0.54
C ALA A 299 -28.10 -13.73 -2.06
N ALA A 300 -28.85 -14.58 -2.78
CA ALA A 300 -28.91 -14.54 -4.25
C ALA A 300 -29.22 -13.14 -4.84
N ARG A 301 -30.03 -12.35 -4.13
CA ARG A 301 -30.39 -10.98 -4.51
C ARG A 301 -29.22 -9.99 -4.35
N VAL A 302 -28.37 -10.18 -3.33
CA VAL A 302 -27.14 -9.40 -3.13
C VAL A 302 -26.10 -9.80 -4.18
N ASP A 303 -25.96 -11.09 -4.48
CA ASP A 303 -25.01 -11.56 -5.49
C ASP A 303 -25.40 -11.11 -6.90
N ALA A 304 -26.69 -11.01 -7.21
CA ALA A 304 -27.17 -10.40 -8.46
C ALA A 304 -26.79 -8.91 -8.54
N ALA A 305 -27.07 -8.13 -7.49
CA ALA A 305 -26.70 -6.71 -7.43
C ALA A 305 -25.18 -6.49 -7.51
N LEU A 306 -24.38 -7.36 -6.90
CA LEU A 306 -22.92 -7.34 -7.01
C LEU A 306 -22.44 -7.62 -8.44
N LYS A 307 -23.05 -8.56 -9.17
CA LYS A 307 -22.72 -8.83 -10.59
C LYS A 307 -23.01 -7.62 -11.47
N ASP A 308 -24.17 -7.01 -11.28
CA ASP A 308 -24.58 -5.83 -12.04
C ASP A 308 -23.66 -4.64 -11.73
N CYS A 309 -23.40 -4.37 -10.44
CA CYS A 309 -22.46 -3.34 -10.03
C CYS A 309 -21.04 -3.59 -10.56
N LYS A 310 -20.54 -4.83 -10.56
CA LYS A 310 -19.24 -5.16 -11.15
C LYS A 310 -19.20 -4.78 -12.63
N SER A 311 -20.26 -5.07 -13.36
CA SER A 311 -20.38 -4.73 -14.78
C SER A 311 -20.30 -3.22 -15.01
N THR A 312 -21.13 -2.44 -14.29
CA THR A 312 -21.16 -0.97 -14.44
C THR A 312 -19.84 -0.33 -14.01
N ILE A 313 -19.23 -0.76 -12.90
CA ILE A 313 -17.93 -0.24 -12.43
C ILE A 313 -16.80 -0.60 -13.41
N SER A 314 -16.86 -1.77 -14.04
CA SER A 314 -15.87 -2.14 -15.07
C SER A 314 -16.02 -1.25 -16.31
N ASN A 315 -17.26 -0.99 -16.75
CA ASN A 315 -17.53 -0.06 -17.86
C ASN A 315 -17.06 1.37 -17.54
N ALA A 316 -17.35 1.86 -16.33
CA ALA A 316 -16.84 3.14 -15.84
C ALA A 316 -15.30 3.21 -15.92
N GLY A 317 -14.61 2.12 -15.53
CA GLY A 317 -13.15 2.02 -15.58
C GLY A 317 -12.57 2.04 -17.00
N ASP A 318 -13.33 1.59 -17.99
CA ASP A 318 -12.94 1.62 -19.40
C ASP A 318 -13.25 2.98 -20.04
N LEU A 319 -14.39 3.59 -19.70
CA LEU A 319 -14.72 4.98 -20.04
C LEU A 319 -13.66 5.96 -19.49
N ALA A 320 -13.26 5.79 -18.23
CA ALA A 320 -12.21 6.60 -17.61
C ALA A 320 -10.82 6.39 -18.25
N ARG A 321 -10.58 5.29 -18.98
CA ARG A 321 -9.33 5.07 -19.74
C ARG A 321 -9.34 5.64 -21.15
N GLN A 322 -10.49 5.86 -21.78
CA GLN A 322 -10.55 6.43 -23.13
C GLN A 322 -9.78 7.76 -23.32
N PRO A 323 -9.70 8.67 -22.32
CA PRO A 323 -8.88 9.88 -22.40
C PRO A 323 -7.40 9.59 -22.72
N LEU A 324 -6.85 8.46 -22.27
CA LEU A 324 -5.47 8.05 -22.55
C LEU A 324 -5.28 7.73 -24.02
N VAL A 325 -6.23 7.00 -24.61
CA VAL A 325 -6.15 6.55 -25.98
C VAL A 325 -6.37 7.71 -26.96
N ARG A 326 -7.17 8.71 -26.58
CA ARG A 326 -7.58 9.78 -27.51
C ARG A 326 -6.93 11.14 -27.28
N LEU A 327 -6.49 11.47 -26.06
CA LEU A 327 -5.77 12.73 -25.78
C LEU A 327 -4.26 12.59 -25.97
N LEU A 328 -3.65 11.42 -25.69
CA LEU A 328 -2.19 11.27 -25.79
C LEU A 328 -1.63 11.30 -27.23
N PRO A 329 -2.28 10.72 -28.26
CA PRO A 329 -1.73 10.76 -29.63
C PRO A 329 -1.65 12.17 -30.25
N PRO A 330 -2.64 13.09 -30.05
CA PRO A 330 -2.49 14.50 -30.42
C PRO A 330 -1.45 15.24 -29.56
N VAL A 331 -1.33 14.90 -28.27
CA VAL A 331 -0.47 15.61 -27.30
C VAL A 331 1.01 15.26 -27.44
N ARG A 332 1.35 14.03 -27.85
CA ARG A 332 2.73 13.66 -28.18
C ARG A 332 3.31 14.44 -29.38
N ARG A 333 2.46 15.11 -30.18
CA ARG A 333 2.86 15.98 -31.29
C ARG A 333 2.85 17.48 -30.95
N LEU A 334 2.54 17.86 -29.71
CA LEU A 334 2.65 19.23 -29.22
C LEU A 334 4.04 19.39 -28.58
N PRO A 335 5.03 20.01 -29.24
CA PRO A 335 6.17 20.55 -28.50
C PRO A 335 5.64 21.62 -27.52
N ASP A 336 6.36 21.83 -26.41
CA ASP A 336 5.99 22.73 -25.30
C ASP A 336 5.90 24.24 -25.69
N ALA A 337 5.82 24.56 -26.99
CA ALA A 337 5.67 25.89 -27.56
C ALA A 337 4.44 25.95 -28.48
N GLY A 338 3.27 26.27 -27.89
CA GLY A 338 2.11 26.83 -28.59
C GLY A 338 1.37 25.92 -29.59
N ALA A 339 0.03 26.01 -29.59
CA ALA A 339 -0.86 25.29 -30.49
C ALA A 339 -0.61 25.54 -32.00
N ALA A 340 0.25 26.51 -32.36
CA ALA A 340 0.60 26.81 -33.75
C ALA A 340 1.54 25.79 -34.40
N ALA A 341 2.33 25.02 -33.63
CA ALA A 341 3.37 24.15 -34.18
C ALA A 341 2.89 22.74 -34.59
N ALA A 342 1.71 22.29 -34.14
CA ALA A 342 1.29 20.88 -34.27
C ALA A 342 0.19 20.62 -35.32
N GLY A 343 -0.30 21.63 -36.04
CA GLY A 343 -1.36 21.44 -37.04
C GLY A 343 -2.71 20.95 -36.48
N VAL A 344 -2.88 20.86 -35.16
CA VAL A 344 -4.16 20.53 -34.51
C VAL A 344 -4.98 21.80 -34.44
N SER A 345 -6.07 21.88 -35.21
CA SER A 345 -6.96 23.03 -35.12
C SER A 345 -7.57 23.13 -33.71
N SER A 346 -7.81 24.34 -33.21
CA SER A 346 -8.50 24.56 -31.93
C SER A 346 -9.89 23.90 -31.88
N ARG A 347 -10.52 23.69 -33.06
CA ARG A 347 -11.75 22.89 -33.20
C ARG A 347 -11.53 21.41 -32.87
N GLN A 348 -10.45 20.81 -33.36
CA GLN A 348 -10.09 19.42 -33.07
C GLN A 348 -9.78 19.22 -31.58
N ALA A 349 -9.03 20.14 -30.96
CA ALA A 349 -8.73 20.09 -29.53
C ALA A 349 -10.00 20.19 -28.66
N ARG A 350 -10.92 21.12 -28.98
CA ARG A 350 -12.25 21.22 -28.34
C ARG A 350 -13.07 19.95 -28.47
N TRP A 351 -13.08 19.34 -29.65
CA TRP A 351 -13.78 18.09 -29.88
C TRP A 351 -13.22 16.93 -29.03
N HIS A 352 -11.89 16.83 -28.90
CA HIS A 352 -11.27 15.81 -28.05
C HIS A 352 -11.59 16.00 -26.57
N VAL A 353 -11.52 17.24 -26.05
CA VAL A 353 -11.88 17.53 -24.65
C VAL A 353 -13.36 17.23 -24.39
N SER A 354 -14.26 17.61 -25.31
CA SER A 354 -15.70 17.32 -25.18
C SER A 354 -16.00 15.82 -25.10
N ASN A 355 -15.35 14.99 -25.92
CA ASN A 355 -15.52 13.53 -25.81
C ASN A 355 -15.08 12.99 -24.44
N VAL A 356 -13.97 13.51 -23.91
CA VAL A 356 -13.47 13.09 -22.60
C VAL A 356 -14.41 13.51 -21.46
N GLN A 357 -14.98 14.70 -21.55
CA GLN A 357 -16.03 15.14 -20.62
C GLN A 357 -17.21 14.17 -20.64
N THR A 358 -17.67 13.78 -21.83
CA THR A 358 -18.76 12.82 -21.99
C THR A 358 -18.44 11.47 -21.37
N TRP A 359 -17.25 10.91 -21.61
CA TRP A 359 -16.87 9.60 -21.03
C TRP A 359 -16.73 9.64 -19.52
N LEU A 360 -16.11 10.68 -18.96
CA LEU A 360 -15.98 10.80 -17.51
C LEU A 360 -17.34 11.07 -16.83
N SER A 361 -18.24 11.80 -17.49
CA SER A 361 -19.62 11.96 -17.01
C SER A 361 -20.38 10.65 -17.04
N ALA A 362 -20.23 9.87 -18.12
CA ALA A 362 -20.84 8.54 -18.22
C ALA A 362 -20.27 7.56 -17.18
N ALA A 363 -18.97 7.63 -16.87
CA ALA A 363 -18.37 6.83 -15.81
C ALA A 363 -18.97 7.15 -14.43
N ILE A 364 -19.22 8.43 -14.12
CA ILE A 364 -19.91 8.83 -12.87
C ILE A 364 -21.35 8.30 -12.83
N THR A 365 -22.05 8.31 -13.98
CA THR A 365 -23.39 7.71 -14.09
C THR A 365 -23.34 6.22 -13.80
N ASP A 366 -22.42 5.46 -14.42
CA ASP A 366 -22.27 4.02 -14.19
C ASP A 366 -21.92 3.67 -12.73
N GLU A 367 -21.08 4.50 -12.10
CA GLU A 367 -20.80 4.41 -10.66
C GLU A 367 -22.09 4.62 -9.84
N GLY A 368 -23.00 5.50 -10.26
CA GLY A 368 -24.33 5.67 -9.67
C GLY A 368 -25.25 4.49 -9.90
N THR A 369 -25.32 3.98 -11.12
CA THR A 369 -26.12 2.80 -11.46
C THR A 369 -25.75 1.59 -10.59
N CYS A 370 -24.47 1.45 -10.21
CA CYS A 370 -24.07 0.43 -9.24
C CYS A 370 -24.78 0.59 -7.89
N THR A 371 -24.80 1.79 -7.30
CA THR A 371 -25.51 2.02 -6.01
C THR A 371 -27.01 1.91 -6.16
N ASP A 372 -27.58 2.42 -7.25
CA ASP A 372 -29.02 2.41 -7.51
C ASP A 372 -29.52 0.95 -7.63
N GLY A 373 -28.75 0.07 -8.27
CA GLY A 373 -29.06 -1.36 -8.35
C GLY A 373 -29.12 -2.06 -6.99
N PHE A 374 -28.37 -1.60 -5.98
CA PHE A 374 -28.48 -2.10 -4.62
C PHE A 374 -29.73 -1.59 -3.90
N GLU A 375 -30.14 -0.35 -4.18
CA GLU A 375 -31.38 0.22 -3.64
C GLU A 375 -32.62 -0.48 -4.24
N GLU A 376 -32.60 -0.77 -5.54
CA GLU A 376 -33.62 -1.56 -6.24
C GLU A 376 -33.67 -3.03 -5.77
N ALA A 377 -32.51 -3.57 -5.37
CA ALA A 377 -32.43 -4.86 -4.69
C ALA A 377 -33.08 -4.84 -3.28
N GLY A 378 -33.46 -3.67 -2.76
CA GLY A 378 -34.24 -3.48 -1.53
C GLY A 378 -33.37 -3.18 -0.30
N GLU A 379 -34.01 -2.64 0.75
CA GLU A 379 -33.33 -2.16 1.97
C GLU A 379 -32.44 -3.22 2.64
N ALA A 380 -32.85 -4.49 2.61
CA ALA A 380 -32.05 -5.58 3.16
C ALA A 380 -30.73 -5.79 2.39
N ALA A 381 -30.74 -5.61 1.06
CA ALA A 381 -29.54 -5.71 0.23
C ALA A 381 -28.64 -4.48 0.42
N ALA A 382 -29.21 -3.27 0.37
CA ALA A 382 -28.48 -2.03 0.61
C ALA A 382 -27.88 -1.96 2.04
N GLY A 383 -28.62 -2.43 3.04
CA GLY A 383 -28.21 -2.47 4.44
C GLY A 383 -27.23 -3.61 4.79
N SER A 384 -27.05 -4.57 3.89
CA SER A 384 -26.12 -5.69 4.08
C SER A 384 -24.66 -5.20 4.19
N PRO A 385 -23.75 -5.99 4.79
CA PRO A 385 -22.33 -5.65 4.83
C PRO A 385 -21.74 -5.35 3.44
N ALA A 386 -22.10 -6.16 2.43
CA ALA A 386 -21.69 -5.97 1.05
C ALA A 386 -22.27 -4.68 0.45
N GLY A 387 -23.56 -4.39 0.68
CA GLY A 387 -24.22 -3.16 0.20
C GLY A 387 -23.58 -1.89 0.77
N LYS A 388 -23.29 -1.87 2.07
CA LYS A 388 -22.58 -0.75 2.72
C LYS A 388 -21.15 -0.58 2.20
N GLU A 389 -20.45 -1.69 1.97
CA GLU A 389 -19.11 -1.65 1.40
C GLU A 389 -19.11 -1.12 -0.03
N VAL A 390 -20.06 -1.57 -0.86
CA VAL A 390 -20.25 -1.08 -2.23
C VAL A 390 -20.58 0.40 -2.24
N ALA A 391 -21.52 0.87 -1.41
CA ALA A 391 -21.87 2.29 -1.32
C ALA A 391 -20.65 3.16 -0.95
N ALA A 392 -19.86 2.72 0.04
CA ALA A 392 -18.63 3.41 0.42
C ALA A 392 -17.56 3.36 -0.69
N GLY A 393 -17.46 2.25 -1.42
CA GLY A 393 -16.57 2.09 -2.57
C GLY A 393 -16.93 3.00 -3.72
N VAL A 394 -18.21 3.05 -4.09
CA VAL A 394 -18.77 3.95 -5.10
C VAL A 394 -18.50 5.42 -4.75
N ALA A 395 -18.75 5.83 -3.50
CA ALA A 395 -18.46 7.18 -3.06
C ALA A 395 -16.96 7.56 -3.26
N ARG A 396 -16.04 6.63 -2.99
CA ARG A 396 -14.59 6.86 -3.20
C ARG A 396 -14.20 6.94 -4.67
N VAL A 397 -14.70 6.06 -5.53
CA VAL A 397 -14.35 6.12 -6.97
C VAL A 397 -14.96 7.35 -7.64
N LYS A 398 -16.20 7.75 -7.27
CA LYS A 398 -16.85 8.99 -7.70
C LYS A 398 -16.01 10.24 -7.43
N GLN A 399 -15.34 10.30 -6.28
CA GLN A 399 -14.44 11.41 -5.96
C GLN A 399 -13.31 11.53 -6.99
N HIS A 400 -12.67 10.43 -7.34
CA HIS A 400 -11.55 10.42 -8.31
C HIS A 400 -12.01 10.71 -9.74
N THR A 401 -13.15 10.15 -10.16
CA THR A 401 -13.71 10.42 -11.49
C THR A 401 -14.18 11.88 -11.62
N SER A 402 -14.77 12.43 -10.55
CA SER A 402 -15.13 13.86 -10.45
C SER A 402 -13.90 14.78 -10.52
N ILE A 403 -12.80 14.44 -9.84
CA ILE A 403 -11.53 15.18 -9.94
C ILE A 403 -11.01 15.18 -11.38
N ALA A 404 -11.00 14.01 -12.04
CA ALA A 404 -10.56 13.92 -13.43
C ALA A 404 -11.41 14.80 -14.35
N LEU A 405 -12.74 14.77 -14.21
CA LEU A 405 -13.67 15.58 -14.98
C LEU A 405 -13.44 17.09 -14.75
N ALA A 406 -13.27 17.51 -13.49
CA ALA A 406 -12.98 18.90 -13.15
C ALA A 406 -11.67 19.41 -13.78
N LEU A 407 -10.62 18.58 -13.77
CA LEU A 407 -9.34 18.93 -14.38
C LEU A 407 -9.41 19.01 -15.89
N VAL A 408 -10.20 18.15 -16.54
CA VAL A 408 -10.51 18.23 -17.98
C VAL A 408 -11.26 19.51 -18.32
N ASN A 409 -12.28 19.87 -17.52
CA ASN A 409 -13.07 21.10 -17.71
C ASN A 409 -12.20 22.36 -17.63
N GLY A 410 -11.12 22.29 -16.87
CA GLY A 410 -10.21 23.41 -16.70
C GLY A 410 -9.06 23.47 -17.72
N ILE A 411 -9.05 22.66 -18.78
CA ILE A 411 -8.06 22.76 -19.86
C ILE A 411 -8.33 24.03 -20.69
N PRO A 412 -7.37 24.96 -20.84
CA PRO A 412 -7.51 26.10 -21.74
C PRO A 412 -7.40 25.66 -23.20
N LEU A 413 -8.32 26.10 -24.08
CA LEU A 413 -8.50 25.63 -25.47
C LEU A 413 -8.52 26.73 -26.52
#